data_AF-A0A941DS41-F1
#
_entry.id   AF-A0A941DS41-F1
#
_cell.length_a   1.000
_cell.length_b   1.000
_cell.length_c   1.000
_cell.angle_alpha   90.00
_cell.angle_beta   90.00
_cell.angle_gamma   90.00
#
_symmetry.space_group_name_H-M   'P 1'
#
loop_
_entity.id
_entity.type
_entity.pdbx_description
1 polymer ?
#
loop_
_entity_poly.entity_id
_entity_poly.type
_entity_poly.pdbx_seq_one_letter_code
_entity_poly.pdbx_strand_id
1 'polypeptide(L)'
;FKGAFRVVANDGQLGGTLGRYAVQISKAKKIAVIDDKTAYGEGVAKEFMKGAKGKGAEIVVQEHTTDKSNDFAAILTTIKAKQPDLIFFGGMDAVAGPMLRQMKAL
;
A
#
# COMPACT_ATOMS: atom_id res chain seq x y z
N PHE A 1 -21.19 -19.14 0.82
CA PHE A 1 -22.11 -19.41 1.93
C PHE A 1 -23.21 -18.35 1.95
N LYS A 2 -24.49 -18.73 1.79
CA LYS A 2 -25.63 -17.79 1.68
C LYS A 2 -26.05 -17.12 3.01
N GLY A 3 -25.28 -17.27 4.09
CA GLY A 3 -25.57 -16.68 5.41
C GLY A 3 -24.33 -16.25 6.19
N ALA A 4 -23.18 -16.09 5.51
CA ALA A 4 -21.97 -15.59 6.15
C ALA A 4 -21.95 -14.06 6.09
N PHE A 5 -22.11 -13.42 7.24
CA PHE A 5 -21.98 -11.97 7.41
C PHE A 5 -20.63 -11.67 8.05
N ARG A 6 -20.15 -10.45 7.84
CA ARG A 6 -18.88 -9.98 8.41
C ARG A 6 -19.03 -8.54 8.85
N VAL A 7 -18.48 -8.24 10.02
CA VAL A 7 -18.55 -6.91 10.63
C VAL A 7 -17.63 -5.92 9.92
N VAL A 8 -16.51 -6.40 9.39
CA VAL A 8 -15.47 -5.57 8.76
C VAL A 8 -15.66 -5.54 7.24
N ALA A 9 -15.37 -4.40 6.62
CA ALA A 9 -15.38 -4.19 5.16
C ALA A 9 -14.41 -5.12 4.43
N ASN A 10 -14.63 -5.40 3.13
CA ASN A 10 -13.78 -6.37 2.39
C ASN A 10 -12.63 -5.57 1.84
N ASP A 11 -11.58 -6.26 1.43
CA ASP A 11 -10.39 -5.60 0.91
C ASP A 11 -10.73 -4.64 -0.25
N GLY A 12 -11.76 -4.98 -1.05
CA GLY A 12 -12.38 -4.07 -2.02
C GLY A 12 -12.88 -2.74 -1.45
N GLN A 13 -13.70 -2.80 -0.40
CA GLN A 13 -14.21 -1.62 0.28
C GLN A 13 -13.13 -0.90 1.10
N LEU A 14 -12.26 -1.64 1.79
CA LEU A 14 -11.20 -1.11 2.64
C LEU A 14 -10.13 -0.41 1.80
N GLY A 15 -9.46 -1.15 0.91
CA GLY A 15 -8.43 -0.63 0.02
C GLY A 15 -8.97 0.53 -0.83
N GLY A 16 -10.12 0.34 -1.47
CA GLY A 16 -10.73 1.40 -2.29
C GLY A 16 -11.07 2.67 -1.50
N THR A 17 -11.49 2.55 -0.24
CA THR A 17 -11.75 3.72 0.63
C THR A 17 -10.45 4.40 1.03
N LEU A 18 -9.42 3.65 1.40
CA LEU A 18 -8.09 4.20 1.71
C LEU A 18 -7.50 4.93 0.49
N GLY A 19 -7.63 4.36 -0.71
CA GLY A 19 -7.17 4.99 -1.95
C GLY A 19 -7.88 6.32 -2.23
N ARG A 20 -9.20 6.38 -2.04
CA ARG A 20 -9.96 7.63 -2.17
C ARG A 20 -9.56 8.65 -1.10
N TYR A 21 -9.39 8.20 0.14
CA TYR A 21 -9.00 9.05 1.25
C TYR A 21 -7.62 9.69 1.02
N ALA A 22 -6.65 8.90 0.56
CA ALA A 22 -5.30 9.37 0.24
C ALA A 22 -5.32 10.56 -0.73
N VAL A 23 -6.17 10.53 -1.75
CA VAL A 23 -6.25 11.59 -2.75
C VAL A 23 -7.15 12.75 -2.31
N GLN A 24 -8.33 12.45 -1.78
CA GLN A 24 -9.34 13.47 -1.51
C GLN A 24 -9.06 14.24 -0.22
N ILE A 25 -8.52 13.58 0.80
CA ILE A 25 -8.26 14.16 2.13
C ILE A 25 -6.78 14.43 2.31
N SER A 26 -5.92 13.42 2.14
CA SER A 26 -4.46 13.59 2.29
C SER A 26 -3.81 14.31 1.11
N LYS A 27 -4.57 14.58 0.03
CA LYS A 27 -4.13 15.32 -1.17
C LYS A 27 -2.94 14.70 -1.90
N ALA A 28 -2.69 13.41 -1.72
CA ALA A 28 -1.62 12.68 -2.39
C ALA A 28 -1.85 12.67 -3.91
N LYS A 29 -0.77 12.92 -4.67
CA LYS A 29 -0.77 12.93 -6.14
C LYS A 29 0.15 11.86 -6.71
N LYS A 30 1.29 11.61 -6.06
CA LYS A 30 2.30 10.64 -6.48
C LYS A 30 2.48 9.57 -5.42
N ILE A 31 1.89 8.41 -5.66
CA ILE A 31 1.81 7.35 -4.66
C ILE A 31 2.74 6.20 -5.04
N ALA A 32 3.59 5.78 -4.11
CA ALA A 32 4.28 4.50 -4.19
C ALA A 32 3.48 3.43 -3.45
N VAL A 33 3.44 2.22 -3.98
CA VAL A 33 2.71 1.08 -3.40
C VAL A 33 3.68 -0.07 -3.19
N ILE A 34 3.60 -0.71 -2.04
CA ILE A 34 4.35 -1.93 -1.70
C ILE A 34 3.36 -2.96 -1.18
N ASP A 35 3.49 -4.22 -1.57
CA ASP A 35 2.77 -5.33 -0.94
C ASP A 35 3.71 -6.48 -0.52
N ASP A 36 3.29 -7.26 0.47
CA ASP A 36 4.06 -8.38 1.02
C ASP A 36 3.84 -9.72 0.29
N LYS A 37 3.22 -9.70 -0.90
CA LYS A 37 2.84 -10.89 -1.70
C LYS A 37 1.94 -11.91 -1.01
N THR A 38 1.36 -11.57 0.13
CA THR A 38 0.26 -12.36 0.69
C THR A 38 -1.02 -12.04 -0.07
N ALA A 39 -1.97 -12.99 -0.11
CA ALA A 39 -3.26 -12.74 -0.75
C ALA A 39 -3.98 -11.51 -0.17
N TYR A 40 -3.79 -11.26 1.13
CA TYR A 40 -4.30 -10.07 1.81
C TYR A 40 -3.58 -8.79 1.35
N GLY A 41 -2.24 -8.77 1.41
CA GLY A 41 -1.43 -7.61 1.02
C GLY A 41 -1.66 -7.19 -0.43
N GLU A 42 -1.62 -8.16 -1.35
CA GLU A 42 -1.89 -7.94 -2.78
C GLU A 42 -3.34 -7.47 -3.02
N GLY A 43 -4.30 -8.12 -2.35
CA GLY A 43 -5.72 -7.80 -2.49
C GLY A 43 -6.03 -6.36 -2.08
N VAL A 44 -5.54 -5.95 -0.91
CA VAL A 44 -5.73 -4.58 -0.42
C VAL A 44 -4.99 -3.56 -1.28
N ALA A 45 -3.74 -3.83 -1.66
CA ALA A 45 -2.94 -2.93 -2.50
C ALA A 45 -3.58 -2.69 -3.87
N LYS A 46 -4.13 -3.74 -4.49
CA LYS A 46 -4.85 -3.65 -5.77
C LYS A 46 -6.06 -2.73 -5.67
N GLU A 47 -6.87 -2.89 -4.63
CA GLU A 47 -8.09 -2.11 -4.44
C GLU A 47 -7.77 -0.66 -4.02
N PHE A 48 -6.70 -0.45 -3.26
CA PHE A 48 -6.14 0.87 -2.97
C PHE A 48 -5.74 1.60 -4.25
N MET A 49 -4.92 0.98 -5.11
CA MET A 49 -4.51 1.57 -6.37
C MET A 49 -5.70 1.94 -7.26
N LYS A 50 -6.71 1.07 -7.33
CA LYS A 50 -7.94 1.33 -8.08
C LYS A 50 -8.68 2.55 -7.53
N GLY A 51 -8.82 2.65 -6.21
CA GLY A 51 -9.45 3.79 -5.53
C GLY A 51 -8.69 5.11 -5.74
N ALA A 52 -7.35 5.07 -5.65
CA ALA A 52 -6.49 6.23 -5.80
C ALA A 52 -6.44 6.74 -7.25
N LYS A 53 -6.21 5.83 -8.22
CA LYS A 53 -6.23 6.17 -9.65
C LYS A 53 -7.59 6.72 -10.08
N GLY A 54 -8.68 6.14 -9.57
CA GLY A 54 -10.04 6.63 -9.80
C GLY A 54 -10.33 8.04 -9.27
N LYS A 55 -9.43 8.60 -8.45
CA LYS A 55 -9.48 10.00 -7.97
C LYS A 55 -8.37 10.89 -8.53
N GLY A 56 -7.59 10.38 -9.48
CA GLY A 56 -6.59 11.18 -10.21
C GLY A 56 -5.17 11.14 -9.64
N ALA A 57 -4.86 10.23 -8.70
CA ALA A 57 -3.47 10.01 -8.31
C ALA A 57 -2.71 9.14 -9.32
N GLU A 58 -1.43 9.41 -9.44
CA GLU A 58 -0.46 8.63 -10.19
C GLU A 58 0.19 7.60 -9.26
N ILE A 59 0.23 6.33 -9.68
CA ILE A 59 1.03 5.32 -8.99
C ILE A 59 2.41 5.32 -9.65
N VAL A 60 3.40 5.93 -8.98
CA VAL A 60 4.74 6.17 -9.55
C VAL A 60 5.65 4.95 -9.50
N VAL A 61 5.36 4.02 -8.59
CA VAL A 61 6.01 2.71 -8.49
C VAL A 61 5.13 1.74 -7.71
N GLN A 62 5.15 0.49 -8.12
CA GLN A 62 4.63 -0.64 -7.36
C GLN A 62 5.78 -1.62 -7.13
N GLU A 63 6.11 -1.87 -5.87
CA GLU A 63 7.15 -2.80 -5.45
C GLU A 63 6.52 -3.97 -4.68
N HIS A 64 7.27 -5.07 -4.59
CA HIS A 64 6.83 -6.24 -3.87
C HIS A 64 7.92 -6.74 -2.93
N THR A 65 7.51 -7.15 -1.73
CA THR A 65 8.37 -7.82 -0.77
C THR A 65 7.81 -9.20 -0.43
N THR A 66 8.16 -9.75 0.73
CA THR A 66 7.57 -10.96 1.29
C THR A 66 7.25 -10.76 2.77
N ASP A 67 6.36 -11.59 3.30
CA ASP A 67 5.98 -11.64 4.71
C ASP A 67 7.12 -12.04 5.67
N LYS A 68 8.29 -12.38 5.14
CA LYS A 68 9.50 -12.79 5.87
C LYS A 68 10.70 -11.88 5.63
N SER A 69 10.56 -10.86 4.79
CA SER A 69 11.67 -9.97 4.47
C SER A 69 12.03 -9.07 5.65
N ASN A 70 13.33 -8.83 5.82
CA ASN A 70 13.89 -7.86 6.76
C ASN A 70 14.87 -6.89 6.08
N ASP A 71 15.04 -6.98 4.77
CA ASP A 71 15.86 -6.05 3.97
C ASP A 71 14.99 -5.40 2.91
N PHE A 72 14.91 -4.07 2.95
CA PHE A 72 14.10 -3.26 2.07
C PHE A 72 14.92 -2.19 1.34
N ALA A 73 16.25 -2.23 1.45
CA ALA A 73 17.12 -1.15 0.95
C ALA A 73 16.92 -0.89 -0.55
N ALA A 74 16.82 -1.93 -1.37
CA ALA A 74 16.59 -1.81 -2.80
C ALA A 74 15.22 -1.18 -3.12
N ILE A 75 14.16 -1.70 -2.51
CA ILE A 75 12.78 -1.18 -2.64
C ILE A 75 12.72 0.30 -2.24
N LEU A 76 13.27 0.64 -1.08
CA LEU A 76 13.27 2.00 -0.55
C LEU A 76 14.10 2.96 -1.41
N THR A 77 15.20 2.48 -2.00
CA THR A 77 16.02 3.27 -2.94
C THR A 77 15.23 3.59 -4.21
N THR A 78 14.54 2.59 -4.78
CA THR A 78 13.68 2.80 -5.95
C THR A 78 12.57 3.80 -5.63
N ILE A 79 11.90 3.65 -4.49
CA ILE A 79 10.83 4.55 -4.04
C ILE A 79 11.36 5.97 -3.84
N LYS A 80 12.51 6.15 -3.18
CA LYS A 80 13.13 7.47 -2.97
C LYS A 80 13.43 8.17 -4.29
N ALA A 81 13.91 7.44 -5.31
CA ALA A 81 14.18 7.98 -6.64
C ALA A 81 12.91 8.46 -7.37
N LYS A 82 11.74 7.90 -7.04
CA LYS A 82 10.44 8.27 -7.64
C LYS A 82 9.77 9.47 -6.96
N GLN A 83 10.30 9.92 -5.83
CA GLN A 83 9.81 11.07 -5.06
C GLN A 83 8.28 11.07 -4.85
N PRO A 84 7.70 9.98 -4.31
CA PRO A 84 6.28 9.95 -3.97
C PRO A 84 5.97 10.90 -2.81
N ASP A 85 4.75 11.42 -2.78
CA ASP A 85 4.21 12.19 -1.66
C ASP A 85 3.44 11.30 -0.65
N LEU A 86 3.19 10.04 -1.01
CA LEU A 86 2.60 9.02 -0.13
C LEU A 86 3.14 7.64 -0.48
N ILE A 87 3.40 6.82 0.54
CA ILE A 87 3.73 5.41 0.41
C ILE A 87 2.64 4.59 1.07
N PHE A 88 2.03 3.68 0.32
CA PHE A 88 1.07 2.70 0.82
C PHE A 88 1.73 1.34 0.95
N PHE A 89 1.57 0.69 2.11
CA PHE A 89 2.03 -0.68 2.35
C PHE A 89 0.82 -1.59 2.57
N GLY A 90 0.62 -2.55 1.67
CA GLY A 90 -0.37 -3.61 1.77
C GLY A 90 0.25 -4.86 2.40
N GLY A 91 0.02 -5.07 3.68
CA GLY A 91 0.57 -6.23 4.40
C GLY A 91 0.42 -6.07 5.90
N MET A 92 1.17 -6.90 6.65
CA MET A 92 1.14 -6.89 8.11
C MET A 92 2.16 -5.91 8.73
N ASP A 93 1.84 -5.42 9.92
CA ASP A 93 2.67 -4.49 10.71
C ASP A 93 4.04 -5.07 11.09
N ALA A 94 4.12 -6.39 11.30
CA ALA A 94 5.37 -7.12 11.54
C ALA A 94 6.41 -6.90 10.44
N VAL A 95 5.97 -6.69 9.19
CA VAL A 95 6.85 -6.41 8.03
C VAL A 95 7.00 -4.89 7.82
N ALA A 96 5.91 -4.14 7.99
CA ALA A 96 5.89 -2.70 7.80
C ALA A 96 6.77 -1.94 8.82
N GLY A 97 6.85 -2.42 10.06
CA GLY A 97 7.61 -1.79 11.15
C GLY A 97 9.11 -1.70 10.86
N PRO A 98 9.80 -2.83 10.59
CA PRO A 98 11.20 -2.84 10.17
C PRO A 98 11.46 -2.00 8.92
N MET A 99 10.56 -2.05 7.93
CA MET A 99 10.66 -1.24 6.72
C MET A 99 10.61 0.27 7.02
N LEU A 100 9.66 0.71 7.85
CA LEU A 100 9.56 2.11 8.27
C LEU A 100 10.83 2.57 9.02
N ARG A 101 11.43 1.69 9.83
CA ARG A 101 12.70 1.98 10.50
C ARG A 101 13.83 2.19 9.49
N GLN A 102 13.95 1.34 8.48
CA GLN A 102 14.96 1.49 7.42
C GLN A 102 14.72 2.73 6.56
N MET A 103 13.46 3.04 6.25
CA MET A 103 13.10 4.22 5.48
C MET A 103 13.51 5.53 6.17
N LYS A 104 13.45 5.58 7.50
CA LYS A 104 13.91 6.75 8.28
C LYS A 104 15.43 6.89 8.37
N ALA A 105 16.18 5.84 8.05
CA ALA A 105 17.64 5.84 8.09
C ALA A 105 18.27 6.20 6.73
N LEU A 106 17.47 6.28 5.67
CA LEU A 106 17.86 6.64 4.29
C LEU A 106 17.63 8.13 4.01
#